data_AF-A0A833YF71-F1
#
_entry.id   AF-A0A833YF71-F1
#
_cell.length_a   1.000
_cell.length_b   1.000
_cell.length_c   1.000
_cell.angle_alpha   90.00
_cell.angle_beta   90.00
_cell.angle_gamma   90.00
#
_symmetry.space_group_name_H-M   'P 1'
#
loop_
_entity.id
_entity.type
_entity.pdbx_description
1 polymer ?
#
loop_
_entity_poly.entity_id
_entity_poly.type
_entity_poly.pdbx_seq_one_letter_code
_entity_poly.pdbx_strand_id
1 'polypeptide(L)'
;MGCTLSAEDKAAVERSKMIDRNLREDGEKAAKEVKLLLLGAGESGKSTIVKQMKIIHEDGYSEEECKQYKVVVYSNTIQSIIAIIRAMGRLKIDFGEAARADDARQLFVLAGSAEEGVMTPELAGVIKRLWRDGGVQACFCRSREYQLNDSASYYLNDLDRISQTNYIPTRCFYSWCGWNGIFP
;
A
#
# COMPACT_ATOMS: atom_id res chain seq x y z
N MET A 1 48.05 1.78 -47.87
CA MET A 1 46.60 1.66 -47.60
C MET A 1 46.30 2.31 -46.25
N GLY A 2 45.96 3.60 -46.26
CA GLY A 2 45.60 4.35 -45.05
C GLY A 2 44.11 4.61 -45.07
N CYS A 3 43.33 3.78 -44.38
CA CYS A 3 41.90 4.01 -44.21
C CYS A 3 41.74 5.06 -43.10
N THR A 4 41.43 6.30 -43.47
CA THR A 4 41.08 7.36 -42.53
C THR A 4 39.70 7.04 -41.98
N LEU A 5 39.64 6.47 -40.77
CA LEU A 5 38.39 6.29 -40.03
C LEU A 5 37.64 7.63 -39.99
N SER A 6 36.36 7.60 -40.40
CA SER A 6 35.45 8.75 -40.31
C SER A 6 35.39 9.24 -38.85
N ALA A 7 35.11 10.53 -38.64
CA ALA A 7 34.85 11.06 -37.31
C ALA A 7 33.73 10.28 -36.59
N GLU A 8 32.77 9.76 -37.36
CA GLU A 8 31.67 8.91 -36.87
C GLU A 8 32.16 7.52 -36.44
N ASP A 9 33.10 6.92 -37.17
CA ASP A 9 33.71 5.63 -36.79
C ASP A 9 34.52 5.76 -35.51
N LYS A 10 35.26 6.86 -35.34
CA LYS A 10 36.00 7.15 -34.09
C LYS A 10 35.04 7.33 -32.91
N ALA A 11 33.93 8.05 -33.11
CA ALA A 11 32.90 8.20 -32.08
C ALA A 11 32.20 6.87 -31.76
N ALA A 12 31.98 6.01 -32.75
CA ALA A 12 31.42 4.68 -32.56
C ALA A 12 32.37 3.77 -31.76
N VAL A 13 33.67 3.79 -32.06
CA VAL A 13 34.69 3.04 -31.32
C VAL A 13 34.77 3.53 -29.87
N GLU A 14 34.72 4.85 -29.63
CA GLU A 14 34.76 5.39 -28.27
C GLU A 14 33.51 5.03 -27.46
N ARG A 15 32.32 5.07 -28.09
CA ARG A 15 31.08 4.57 -27.48
C ARG A 15 31.15 3.08 -27.16
N SER A 16 31.70 2.27 -28.08
CA SER A 16 31.87 0.83 -27.84
C SER A 16 32.77 0.56 -26.65
N LYS A 17 33.90 1.28 -26.53
CA LYS A 17 34.80 1.17 -25.38
C LYS A 17 34.12 1.58 -24.06
N MET A 18 33.29 2.63 -24.07
CA MET A 18 32.50 3.01 -22.89
C MET A 18 31.50 1.91 -22.52
N ILE A 19 30.82 1.31 -23.50
CA ILE A 19 29.88 0.21 -23.26
C ILE A 19 30.60 -1.00 -22.66
N ASP A 20 31.75 -1.40 -23.23
CA ASP A 20 32.53 -2.54 -22.73
C ASP A 20 33.04 -2.31 -21.30
N ARG A 21 33.42 -1.07 -20.97
CA ARG A 21 33.80 -0.68 -19.62
C ARG A 21 32.62 -0.79 -18.65
N ASN A 22 31.47 -0.25 -19.01
CA ASN A 22 30.26 -0.33 -18.18
C ASN A 22 29.83 -1.79 -17.97
N LEU A 23 29.86 -2.61 -19.02
CA LEU A 23 29.54 -4.04 -18.94
C LEU A 23 30.47 -4.79 -17.99
N ARG A 24 31.77 -4.46 -18.00
CA ARG A 24 32.73 -5.06 -17.07
C ARG A 24 32.47 -4.62 -15.63
N GLU A 25 32.25 -3.33 -15.41
CA GLU A 25 31.93 -2.78 -14.08
C GLU A 25 30.62 -3.39 -13.52
N ASP A 26 29.59 -3.55 -14.37
CA ASP A 26 28.33 -4.17 -13.99
C ASP A 26 28.47 -5.69 -13.78
N GLY A 27 29.31 -6.37 -14.56
CA GLY A 27 29.65 -7.78 -14.34
C GLY A 27 30.36 -8.03 -13.01
N GLU A 28 31.30 -7.17 -12.64
CA GLU A 28 31.99 -7.25 -11.34
C GLU A 28 31.06 -6.94 -10.16
N LYS A 29 30.10 -6.03 -10.33
CA LYS A 29 29.04 -5.77 -9.32
C LYS A 29 28.11 -6.97 -9.19
N ALA A 30 27.61 -7.49 -10.31
CA ALA A 30 26.69 -8.64 -10.32
C ALA A 30 27.35 -9.91 -9.74
N ALA A 31 28.66 -10.11 -9.94
CA ALA A 31 29.39 -11.22 -9.36
C ALA A 31 29.54 -11.13 -7.83
N LYS A 32 29.48 -9.91 -7.27
CA LYS A 32 29.52 -9.66 -5.82
C LYS A 32 28.13 -9.64 -5.19
N GLU A 33 27.08 -9.56 -6.01
CA GLU A 33 25.69 -9.51 -5.55
C GLU A 33 25.22 -10.90 -5.09
N VAL A 34 24.77 -11.00 -3.84
CA VAL A 34 24.18 -12.23 -3.29
C VAL A 34 22.67 -12.22 -3.54
N LYS A 35 22.20 -13.07 -4.45
CA LYS A 35 20.78 -13.19 -4.77
C LYS A 35 20.07 -14.15 -3.81
N LEU A 36 19.11 -13.62 -3.05
CA LEU A 36 18.28 -14.40 -2.13
C LEU A 36 16.88 -14.59 -2.73
N LEU A 37 16.43 -15.84 -2.84
CA LEU A 37 15.07 -16.17 -3.25
C LEU A 37 14.25 -16.62 -2.03
N LEU A 38 13.22 -15.86 -1.69
CA LEU A 38 12.27 -16.21 -0.63
C LEU A 38 11.11 -17.02 -1.24
N LEU A 39 10.93 -18.26 -0.78
CA LEU A 39 9.84 -19.16 -1.18
C LEU A 39 8.91 -19.44 0.01
N GLY A 40 7.62 -19.58 -0.27
CA GLY A 40 6.59 -19.83 0.74
C GLY A 40 5.18 -19.66 0.17
N ALA A 41 4.16 -20.09 0.92
CA ALA A 41 2.74 -19.95 0.54
C ALA A 41 2.31 -18.49 0.31
N GLY A 42 1.20 -18.25 -0.40
CA GLY A 42 0.57 -16.92 -0.44
C GLY A 42 0.38 -16.38 0.97
N GLU A 43 0.61 -15.08 1.18
CA GLU A 43 0.46 -14.39 2.48
C GLU A 43 1.47 -14.79 3.59
N SER A 44 2.46 -15.64 3.32
CA SER A 44 3.43 -16.10 4.33
C SER A 44 4.44 -15.04 4.84
N GLY A 45 4.20 -13.74 4.63
CA GLY A 45 5.06 -12.66 5.13
C GLY A 45 6.41 -12.48 4.40
N LYS A 46 6.64 -13.11 3.24
CA LYS A 46 7.89 -12.94 2.46
C LYS A 46 8.19 -11.48 2.11
N SER A 47 7.17 -10.75 1.66
CA SER A 47 7.27 -9.33 1.36
C SER A 47 7.61 -8.50 2.59
N THR A 48 7.21 -8.94 3.78
CA THR A 48 7.54 -8.29 5.06
C THR A 48 9.02 -8.46 5.40
N ILE A 49 9.60 -9.64 5.17
CA ILE A 49 11.04 -9.87 5.40
C ILE A 49 11.90 -8.97 4.51
N VAL A 50 11.54 -8.85 3.22
CA VAL A 50 12.23 -7.94 2.29
C VAL A 50 12.09 -6.48 2.74
N LYS A 51 10.89 -6.06 3.15
CA LYS A 51 10.65 -4.70 3.66
C LYS A 51 11.42 -4.41 4.95
N GLN A 52 11.51 -5.36 5.87
CA GLN A 52 12.31 -5.23 7.10
C GLN A 52 13.81 -5.14 6.78
N MET A 53 14.32 -5.91 5.82
CA MET A 53 15.70 -5.75 5.35
C MET A 53 15.97 -4.33 4.82
N LYS A 54 15.02 -3.75 4.07
CA LYS A 54 15.11 -2.38 3.55
C LYS A 54 15.17 -1.34 4.68
N ILE A 55 14.39 -1.53 5.74
CA ILE A 55 14.39 -0.65 6.93
C ILE A 55 15.72 -0.70 7.70
N ILE A 56 16.38 -1.86 7.72
CA ILE A 56 17.62 -2.08 8.50
C ILE A 56 18.87 -1.68 7.71
N HIS A 57 18.87 -1.80 6.37
CA HIS A 57 20.07 -1.66 5.53
C HIS A 57 20.10 -0.47 4.57
N GLU A 58 18.97 0.17 4.28
CA GLU A 58 18.92 1.42 3.51
C GLU A 58 18.47 2.57 4.44
N ASP A 59 18.82 3.83 4.12
CA ASP A 59 18.58 5.06 4.92
C ASP A 59 17.09 5.43 5.13
N GLY A 60 16.19 4.44 5.11
CA GLY A 60 14.75 4.58 5.18
C GLY A 60 14.11 4.67 3.79
N TYR A 61 12.82 5.00 3.78
CA TYR A 61 12.04 5.17 2.55
C TYR A 61 12.10 6.61 2.07
N SER A 62 12.12 6.83 0.75
CA SER A 62 12.08 8.19 0.18
C SER A 62 10.70 8.83 0.36
N GLU A 63 10.60 10.16 0.23
CA GLU A 63 9.31 10.86 0.30
C GLU A 63 8.33 10.41 -0.80
N GLU A 64 8.86 10.02 -1.96
CA GLU A 64 8.09 9.47 -3.08
C GLU A 64 7.46 8.12 -2.71
N GLU A 65 8.23 7.24 -2.06
CA GLU A 65 7.70 5.97 -1.54
C GLU A 65 6.63 6.26 -0.47
N CYS A 66 6.87 7.19 0.45
CA CYS A 66 5.89 7.60 1.47
C CYS A 66 4.55 8.05 0.86
N LYS A 67 4.59 8.84 -0.22
CA LYS A 67 3.41 9.30 -0.95
C LYS A 67 2.65 8.14 -1.59
N GLN A 68 3.34 7.19 -2.19
CA GLN A 68 2.70 5.99 -2.77
C GLN A 68 2.01 5.15 -1.70
N TYR A 69 2.65 4.96 -0.53
CA TYR A 69 2.02 4.22 0.57
C TYR A 69 0.78 4.92 1.11
N LYS A 70 0.79 6.26 1.19
CA LYS A 70 -0.39 7.04 1.61
C LYS A 70 -1.64 6.69 0.80
N VAL A 71 -1.49 6.56 -0.52
CA VAL A 71 -2.57 6.12 -1.42
C VAL A 71 -3.08 4.72 -1.06
N VAL A 72 -2.16 3.79 -0.80
CA VAL A 72 -2.50 2.42 -0.39
C VAL A 72 -3.24 2.40 0.94
N VAL A 73 -2.83 3.21 1.93
CA VAL A 73 -3.51 3.32 3.22
C VAL A 73 -4.96 3.76 3.03
N TYR A 74 -5.18 4.82 2.24
CA TYR A 74 -6.51 5.37 2.01
C TYR A 74 -7.40 4.36 1.29
N SER A 75 -6.88 3.72 0.24
CA SER A 75 -7.59 2.66 -0.48
C SER A 75 -7.97 1.51 0.46
N ASN A 76 -7.03 1.02 1.27
CA ASN A 76 -7.30 -0.04 2.25
C ASN A 76 -8.35 0.36 3.28
N THR A 77 -8.33 1.61 3.74
CA THR A 77 -9.30 2.12 4.73
C THR A 77 -10.72 2.12 4.14
N ILE A 78 -10.87 2.66 2.93
CA ILE A 78 -12.15 2.74 2.22
C ILE A 78 -12.66 1.34 1.87
N GLN A 79 -11.80 0.46 1.36
CA GLN A 79 -12.16 -0.92 1.05
C GLN A 79 -12.58 -1.69 2.31
N SER A 80 -11.89 -1.48 3.43
CA SER A 80 -12.21 -2.14 4.70
C SER A 80 -13.61 -1.80 5.20
N ILE A 81 -13.96 -0.50 5.25
CA ILE A 81 -15.29 -0.09 5.68
C ILE A 81 -16.38 -0.55 4.70
N ILE A 82 -16.14 -0.49 3.39
CA ILE A 82 -17.07 -1.00 2.37
C ILE A 82 -17.31 -2.51 2.55
N ALA A 83 -16.25 -3.28 2.83
CA ALA A 83 -16.36 -4.72 3.07
C ALA A 83 -17.24 -5.01 4.29
N ILE A 84 -17.06 -4.27 5.39
CA ILE A 84 -17.88 -4.40 6.61
C ILE A 84 -19.35 -4.08 6.29
N ILE A 85 -19.65 -2.96 5.63
CA ILE A 85 -21.03 -2.57 5.29
C ILE A 85 -21.69 -3.60 4.36
N ARG A 86 -20.94 -4.15 3.39
CA ARG A 86 -21.45 -5.24 2.54
C ARG A 86 -21.70 -6.52 3.34
N ALA A 87 -20.84 -6.83 4.31
CA ALA A 87 -21.01 -7.99 5.18
C ALA A 87 -22.22 -7.83 6.11
N MET A 88 -22.52 -6.63 6.61
CA MET A 88 -23.73 -6.36 7.39
C MET A 88 -25.00 -6.77 6.63
N GLY A 89 -25.09 -6.41 5.34
CA GLY A 89 -26.22 -6.81 4.48
C GLY A 89 -26.33 -8.32 4.27
N ARG A 90 -25.20 -9.04 4.22
CA ARG A 90 -25.16 -10.51 4.09
C ARG A 90 -25.52 -11.22 5.39
N LEU A 91 -24.99 -10.74 6.51
CA LEU A 91 -25.21 -11.29 7.84
C LEU A 91 -26.53 -10.83 8.48
N LYS A 92 -27.28 -9.96 7.79
CA LYS A 92 -28.53 -9.34 8.25
C LYS A 92 -28.38 -8.67 9.61
N ILE A 93 -27.28 -7.92 9.77
CA ILE A 93 -27.03 -7.10 10.96
C ILE A 93 -27.58 -5.70 10.67
N ASP A 94 -28.55 -5.28 11.46
CA ASP A 94 -29.09 -3.94 11.37
C ASP A 94 -28.12 -2.91 11.95
N PHE A 95 -28.19 -1.68 11.43
CA PHE A 95 -27.48 -0.55 12.03
C PHE A 95 -28.06 -0.25 13.41
N GLY A 96 -27.21 0.19 14.33
CA GLY A 96 -27.66 0.65 15.65
C GLY A 96 -28.56 1.89 15.54
N GLU A 97 -28.23 2.78 14.61
CA GLU A 97 -29.04 3.95 14.27
C GLU A 97 -29.53 3.91 12.81
N ALA A 98 -30.83 4.16 12.59
CA ALA A 98 -31.42 4.20 11.25
C ALA A 98 -30.80 5.28 10.34
N ALA A 99 -30.31 6.38 10.92
CA ALA A 99 -29.62 7.44 10.19
C ALA A 99 -28.31 6.94 9.52
N ARG A 100 -27.69 5.88 10.04
CA ARG A 100 -26.44 5.32 9.50
C ARG A 100 -26.66 4.62 8.15
N ALA A 101 -27.88 4.23 7.84
CA ALA A 101 -28.22 3.71 6.52
C ALA A 101 -28.03 4.77 5.41
N ASP A 102 -28.28 6.06 5.72
CA ASP A 102 -27.99 7.15 4.80
C ASP A 102 -26.48 7.39 4.67
N ASP A 103 -25.76 7.40 5.80
CA ASP A 103 -24.29 7.49 5.81
C ASP A 103 -23.65 6.35 4.98
N ALA A 104 -24.19 5.13 5.05
CA ALA A 104 -23.71 4.00 4.26
C ALA A 104 -23.92 4.22 2.76
N ARG A 105 -25.04 4.83 2.35
CA ARG A 105 -25.27 5.20 0.93
C ARG A 105 -24.31 6.30 0.49
N GLN A 106 -24.13 7.32 1.32
CA GLN A 106 -23.18 8.41 1.05
C GLN A 106 -21.75 7.88 0.91
N LEU A 107 -21.35 6.91 1.75
CA LEU A 107 -20.04 6.24 1.65
C LEU A 107 -19.82 5.64 0.25
N PHE A 108 -20.78 4.91 -0.30
CA PHE A 108 -20.65 4.30 -1.63
C PHE A 108 -20.54 5.34 -2.75
N VAL A 109 -21.29 6.44 -2.65
CA VAL A 109 -21.24 7.53 -3.63
C VAL A 109 -19.88 8.24 -3.56
N LEU A 110 -19.47 8.66 -2.37
CA LEU A 110 -18.21 9.37 -2.15
C LEU A 110 -17.00 8.50 -2.50
N ALA A 111 -17.02 7.21 -2.17
CA ALA A 111 -15.95 6.29 -2.54
C ALA A 111 -15.87 6.04 -4.05
N GLY A 112 -17.01 6.08 -4.76
CA GLY A 112 -17.05 5.94 -6.22
C GLY A 112 -16.61 7.21 -6.97
N SER A 113 -16.73 8.38 -6.34
CA SER A 113 -16.28 9.67 -6.90
C SER A 113 -14.92 10.14 -6.39
N ALA A 114 -14.32 9.44 -5.42
CA ALA A 114 -13.06 9.83 -4.84
C ALA A 114 -11.91 9.62 -5.84
N GLU A 115 -11.07 10.64 -6.00
CA GLU A 115 -9.81 10.50 -6.72
C GLU A 115 -8.89 9.54 -5.96
N GLU A 116 -8.19 8.67 -6.70
CA GLU A 116 -7.24 7.71 -6.13
C GLU A 116 -6.19 8.45 -5.29
N GLY A 117 -6.15 8.16 -4.00
CA GLY A 117 -5.12 8.70 -3.10
C GLY A 117 -5.49 9.97 -2.36
N VAL A 118 -6.74 10.44 -2.44
CA VAL A 118 -7.22 11.58 -1.64
C VAL A 118 -8.34 11.14 -0.71
N MET A 119 -8.13 11.31 0.60
CA MET A 119 -9.17 11.16 1.60
C MET A 119 -9.82 12.53 1.84
N THR A 120 -11.05 12.74 1.37
CA THR A 120 -11.78 13.97 1.66
C THR A 120 -12.24 14.00 3.12
N PRO A 121 -12.30 15.18 3.76
CA PRO A 121 -12.76 15.29 5.15
C PRO A 121 -14.22 14.83 5.30
N GLU A 122 -15.03 15.00 4.26
CA GLU A 122 -16.42 14.52 4.22
C GLU A 122 -16.48 12.99 4.28
N LEU A 123 -15.69 12.30 3.44
CA LEU A 123 -15.59 10.85 3.43
C LEU A 123 -15.08 10.32 4.77
N ALA A 124 -14.03 10.92 5.32
CA ALA A 124 -13.51 10.55 6.64
C ALA A 124 -14.58 10.73 7.74
N GLY A 125 -15.37 11.81 7.67
CA GLY A 125 -16.48 12.05 8.60
C GLY A 125 -17.56 10.97 8.53
N VAL A 126 -17.95 10.56 7.33
CA VAL A 126 -18.92 9.47 7.09
C VAL A 126 -18.37 8.15 7.63
N ILE A 127 -17.13 7.79 7.31
CA ILE A 127 -16.49 6.55 7.78
C ILE A 127 -16.44 6.52 9.32
N LYS A 128 -16.05 7.62 9.96
CA LYS A 128 -15.98 7.74 11.42
C LYS A 128 -17.34 7.52 12.08
N ARG A 129 -18.40 8.09 11.48
CA ARG A 129 -19.78 7.96 11.93
C ARG A 129 -20.28 6.53 11.80
N LEU A 130 -19.98 5.86 10.69
CA LEU A 130 -20.29 4.45 10.50
C LEU A 130 -19.50 3.56 11.46
N TRP A 131 -18.20 3.81 11.63
CA TRP A 131 -17.36 3.00 12.52
C TRP A 131 -17.81 3.05 13.97
N ARG A 132 -18.39 4.16 14.43
CA ARG A 132 -18.93 4.29 15.79
C ARG A 132 -20.27 3.58 16.01
N ASP A 133 -20.93 3.12 14.95
CA ASP A 133 -22.22 2.45 15.05
C ASP A 133 -22.08 1.06 15.69
N GLY A 134 -22.99 0.74 16.60
CA GLY A 134 -22.98 -0.55 17.31
C GLY A 134 -23.17 -1.75 16.37
N GLY A 135 -23.97 -1.61 15.31
CA GLY A 135 -24.19 -2.64 14.31
C GLY A 135 -22.93 -2.91 13.47
N VAL A 136 -22.23 -1.83 13.09
CA VAL A 136 -20.95 -1.92 12.38
C VAL A 136 -19.88 -2.60 13.24
N GLN A 137 -19.77 -2.22 14.51
CA GLN A 137 -18.85 -2.88 15.46
C GLN A 137 -19.18 -4.36 15.65
N ALA A 138 -20.46 -4.71 15.79
CA ALA A 138 -20.90 -6.10 15.90
C ALA A 138 -20.54 -6.92 14.65
N CYS A 139 -20.68 -6.34 13.46
CA CYS A 139 -20.26 -6.97 12.21
C CYS A 139 -18.74 -7.12 12.11
N PHE A 140 -17.98 -6.16 12.64
CA PHE A 140 -16.53 -6.23 12.71
C PHE A 140 -16.04 -7.36 13.64
N CYS A 141 -16.71 -7.60 14.77
CA CYS A 141 -16.40 -8.74 15.64
C CYS A 141 -16.58 -10.10 14.93
N ARG A 142 -17.43 -10.15 13.91
CA ARG A 142 -17.66 -11.31 13.04
C ARG A 142 -16.86 -11.24 11.74
N SER A 143 -15.81 -10.42 11.68
CA SER A 143 -14.94 -10.26 10.51
C SER A 143 -14.33 -11.57 10.02
N ARG A 144 -14.18 -12.58 10.88
CA ARG A 144 -13.73 -13.94 10.49
C ARG A 144 -14.67 -14.66 9.52
N GLU A 145 -15.92 -14.23 9.37
CA GLU A 145 -16.91 -14.84 8.46
C GLU A 145 -16.82 -14.29 7.03
N TYR A 146 -16.00 -13.25 6.80
CA TYR A 146 -15.80 -12.65 5.49
C TYR A 146 -14.34 -12.22 5.29
N GLN A 147 -13.99 -11.85 4.06
CA GLN A 147 -12.65 -11.34 3.78
C GLN A 147 -12.56 -9.88 4.21
N LEU A 148 -11.94 -9.64 5.35
CA LEU A 148 -11.56 -8.33 5.84
C LEU A 148 -10.06 -8.30 6.08
N ASN A 149 -9.44 -7.16 5.82
CA ASN A 149 -8.03 -6.96 6.15
C ASN A 149 -7.86 -6.92 7.68
N ASP A 150 -6.93 -7.71 8.23
CA ASP A 150 -6.60 -7.72 9.66
C ASP A 150 -6.23 -6.31 10.18
N SER A 151 -5.64 -5.49 9.30
CA SER A 151 -5.26 -4.11 9.57
C SER A 151 -6.42 -3.11 9.58
N ALA A 152 -7.65 -3.55 9.27
CA ALA A 152 -8.81 -2.66 9.17
C ALA A 152 -9.08 -1.89 10.47
N SER A 153 -9.00 -2.56 11.63
CA SER A 153 -9.22 -1.91 12.93
C SER A 153 -8.24 -0.77 13.17
N TYR A 154 -6.98 -0.98 12.82
CA TYR A 154 -5.92 0.01 13.00
C TYR A 154 -6.19 1.25 12.15
N TYR A 155 -6.53 1.08 10.87
CA TYR A 155 -6.83 2.19 9.98
C TYR A 155 -8.10 2.95 10.40
N LEU A 156 -9.14 2.25 10.83
CA LEU A 156 -10.42 2.87 11.21
C LEU A 156 -10.36 3.57 12.57
N ASN A 157 -9.54 3.07 13.50
CA ASN A 157 -9.31 3.72 14.80
C ASN A 157 -8.44 4.97 14.67
N ASP A 158 -7.40 4.93 13.83
CA ASP A 158 -6.49 6.06 13.57
C ASP A 158 -6.95 6.96 12.40
N LEU A 159 -8.22 6.90 12.01
CA LEU A 159 -8.76 7.65 10.87
C LEU A 159 -8.54 9.16 10.99
N ASP A 160 -8.66 9.71 12.20
CA ASP A 160 -8.41 11.14 12.46
C ASP A 160 -6.98 11.55 12.07
N ARG A 161 -6.00 10.70 12.35
CA ARG A 161 -4.60 10.93 11.99
C ARG A 161 -4.39 10.76 10.47
N ILE A 162 -5.01 9.74 9.89
CA ILE A 162 -4.90 9.38 8.46
C ILE A 162 -5.53 10.46 7.57
N SER A 163 -6.63 11.06 8.03
CA SER A 163 -7.36 12.12 7.30
C SER A 163 -6.65 13.48 7.26
N GLN A 164 -5.55 13.67 8.00
CA GLN A 164 -4.79 14.91 7.99
C GLN A 164 -4.05 15.11 6.66
N THR A 165 -4.08 16.33 6.13
CA THR A 165 -3.38 16.70 4.88
C THR A 165 -1.88 16.47 4.98
N ASN A 166 -1.28 16.76 6.14
CA ASN A 166 0.14 16.57 6.44
C ASN A 166 0.47 15.17 6.99
N TYR A 167 -0.42 14.20 6.83
CA TYR A 167 -0.15 12.83 7.27
C TYR A 167 1.05 12.25 6.50
N ILE A 168 2.09 11.89 7.26
CA ILE A 168 3.23 11.09 6.82
C ILE A 168 3.13 9.73 7.53
N PRO A 169 3.02 8.61 6.78
CA PRO A 169 3.02 7.28 7.39
C PRO A 169 4.30 7.07 8.23
N THR A 170 4.16 6.69 9.50
CA THR A 170 5.32 6.37 10.36
C THR A 170 5.98 5.05 9.94
N ARG A 171 7.28 4.86 10.20
CA ARG A 171 8.04 3.64 9.84
C ARG A 171 7.36 2.31 10.26
N CYS A 172 6.62 2.26 11.37
CA CYS A 172 5.84 1.07 11.77
C CYS A 172 4.73 0.68 10.80
N PHE A 173 4.17 1.64 10.06
CA PHE A 173 3.04 1.45 9.15
C PHE A 173 3.43 0.59 7.93
N TYR A 174 4.71 0.59 7.55
CA TYR A 174 5.25 -0.13 6.39
C TYR A 174 5.27 -1.65 6.58
N SER A 175 5.34 -2.11 7.84
CA SER A 175 5.19 -3.53 8.17
C SER A 175 3.73 -3.99 7.98
N TRP A 176 2.75 -3.12 8.21
CA TRP A 176 1.32 -3.45 8.18
C TRP A 176 0.67 -3.25 6.80
N CYS A 177 1.10 -2.27 6.00
CA CYS A 177 0.59 -2.11 4.63
C CYS A 177 0.94 -3.27 3.68
N GLY A 178 1.88 -4.15 4.05
CA GLY A 178 2.18 -5.39 3.33
C GLY A 178 1.60 -6.67 3.97
N TRP A 179 0.97 -6.55 5.14
CA TRP A 179 0.37 -7.66 5.88
C TRP A 179 -1.12 -7.76 5.50
N ASN A 180 -1.39 -8.27 4.31
CA ASN A 180 -2.72 -8.82 3.96
C ASN A 180 -2.75 -10.29 4.40
N GLY A 181 -2.83 -10.51 5.71
CA GLY A 181 -3.12 -11.84 6.24
C GLY A 181 -2.14 -12.34 7.28
N ILE A 182 -2.73 -12.68 8.42
CA ILE A 182 -2.40 -13.77 9.34
C ILE A 182 -1.34 -13.46 10.40
N PHE A 183 -1.82 -13.13 11.62
CA PHE A 183 -1.71 -13.92 12.87
C PHE A 183 -1.87 -13.03 14.13
N PRO A 184 -2.36 -13.59 15.25
CA PRO A 184 -3.70 -14.13 15.55
C PRO A 184 -4.61 -13.16 16.31
#